data_AF-A0A355BMS4-F1
#
_entry.id   AF-A0A355BMS4-F1
#
_cell.length_a   1.000
_cell.length_b   1.000
_cell.length_c   1.000
_cell.angle_alpha   90.00
_cell.angle_beta   90.00
_cell.angle_gamma   90.00
#
_symmetry.space_group_name_H-M   'P 1'
#
loop_
_entity.id
_entity.type
_entity.pdbx_description
1 polymer ?
#
loop_
_entity_poly.entity_id
_entity_poly.type
_entity_poly.pdbx_seq_one_letter_code
_entity_poly.pdbx_strand_id
1 'polypeptide(L)'
;TQRLQVLYPGVQIVGSHHGYFRPEENTTILASIKASSPDILLVAMGAPKQDKWLHDNLGKSGAAVGIGVGGTFDILAGSAQRAP
;
A
#
# COMPACT_ATOMS: atom_id res chain seq x y z
N THR A 1 -1.84 -10.99 3.31
CA THR A 1 -3.02 -10.39 3.97
C THR A 1 -3.52 -11.22 5.14
N GLN A 2 -3.71 -12.55 4.97
CA GLN A 2 -4.22 -13.46 6.01
C GLN A 2 -3.50 -13.36 7.37
N ARG A 3 -2.17 -13.24 7.40
CA ARG A 3 -1.41 -13.11 8.65
C ARG A 3 -1.76 -11.84 9.45
N LEU A 4 -2.04 -10.72 8.78
CA LEU A 4 -2.38 -9.46 9.45
C LEU A 4 -3.76 -9.53 10.11
N GLN A 5 -4.71 -10.24 9.50
CA GLN A 5 -6.04 -10.44 10.08
C GLN A 5 -6.00 -11.30 11.34
N VAL A 6 -5.05 -12.25 11.42
CA VAL A 6 -4.82 -13.05 12.64
C VAL A 6 -4.15 -12.21 13.73
N LEU A 7 -3.13 -11.41 13.37
CA LEU A 7 -2.39 -10.59 14.34
C LEU A 7 -3.21 -9.40 14.87
N TYR A 8 -4.11 -8.86 14.06
CA TYR A 8 -4.93 -7.70 14.38
C TYR A 8 -6.41 -7.99 14.09
N PRO A 9 -7.11 -8.70 14.99
CA PRO A 9 -8.53 -8.99 14.83
C PRO A 9 -9.34 -7.70 14.62
N GLY A 10 -10.18 -7.70 13.58
CA GLY A 10 -11.02 -6.55 13.21
C GLY A 10 -10.44 -5.67 12.11
N VAL A 11 -9.16 -5.79 11.76
CA VAL A 11 -8.59 -5.05 10.62
C VAL A 11 -9.24 -5.48 9.31
N GLN A 12 -9.73 -4.52 8.54
CA GLN A 12 -10.31 -4.76 7.22
C GLN A 12 -9.27 -4.46 6.14
N ILE A 13 -8.84 -5.49 5.42
CA ILE A 13 -7.99 -5.32 4.24
C ILE A 13 -8.90 -5.25 3.03
N VAL A 14 -9.28 -4.04 2.64
CA VAL A 14 -10.25 -3.78 1.57
C VAL A 14 -9.67 -3.85 0.16
N GLY A 15 -8.34 -3.97 0.04
CA GLY A 15 -7.66 -4.14 -1.24
C GLY A 15 -6.17 -4.38 -1.08
N SER A 16 -5.55 -4.90 -2.14
CA SER A 16 -4.09 -5.07 -2.24
C SER A 16 -3.66 -5.09 -3.71
N HIS A 17 -2.50 -4.50 -4.02
CA HIS A 17 -1.91 -4.51 -5.36
C HIS A 17 -0.38 -4.52 -5.25
N HIS A 18 0.33 -5.07 -6.24
CA HIS A 18 1.80 -5.03 -6.27
C HIS A 18 2.32 -3.63 -6.66
N GLY A 19 3.54 -3.28 -6.22
CA GLY A 19 4.17 -1.98 -6.51
C GLY A 19 4.87 -1.87 -7.88
N TYR A 20 4.91 -2.97 -8.64
CA TYR A 20 5.57 -3.06 -9.95
C TYR A 20 4.56 -2.89 -11.09
N PHE A 21 4.33 -1.66 -11.53
CA PHE A 21 3.40 -1.35 -12.62
C PHE A 21 3.97 -0.24 -13.50
N ARG A 22 3.50 -0.16 -14.74
CA ARG A 22 3.87 0.89 -15.68
C ARG A 22 3.09 2.17 -15.41
N PRO A 23 3.62 3.35 -15.77
CA PRO A 23 2.94 4.63 -15.52
C PRO A 23 1.51 4.70 -16.06
N GLU A 24 1.22 4.03 -17.18
CA GLU A 24 -0.10 4.03 -17.82
C GLU A 24 -1.16 3.28 -17.00
N GLU A 25 -0.73 2.33 -16.17
CA GLU A 25 -1.61 1.53 -15.30
C GLU A 25 -2.04 2.32 -14.05
N ASN A 26 -1.38 3.44 -13.74
CA ASN A 26 -1.59 4.20 -12.52
C ASN A 26 -3.05 4.67 -12.35
N THR A 27 -3.68 5.12 -13.43
CA THR A 27 -5.07 5.58 -13.41
C THR A 27 -6.03 4.45 -13.01
N THR A 28 -5.83 3.25 -13.55
CA THR A 28 -6.63 2.07 -13.23
C THR A 28 -6.41 1.63 -11.79
N ILE A 29 -5.17 1.65 -11.32
CA ILE A 29 -4.82 1.33 -9.93
C ILE A 29 -5.50 2.30 -8.96
N LEU A 30 -5.46 3.61 -9.25
CA LEU A 30 -6.13 4.62 -8.42
C LEU A 30 -7.65 4.46 -8.40
N ALA A 31 -8.26 4.12 -9.54
CA ALA A 31 -9.69 3.84 -9.59
C ALA A 31 -10.06 2.65 -8.71
N SER A 32 -9.25 1.59 -8.73
CA SER A 32 -9.42 0.41 -7.86
C SER A 32 -9.27 0.76 -6.37
N ILE A 33 -8.24 1.53 -6.02
CA ILE A 33 -8.03 2.00 -4.64
C ILE A 33 -9.21 2.85 -4.18
N LYS A 34 -9.69 3.79 -5.00
CA LYS A 34 -10.82 4.64 -4.64
C LYS A 34 -12.11 3.84 -4.49
N ALA A 35 -12.34 2.87 -5.37
CA ALA A 35 -13.53 2.01 -5.31
C ALA A 35 -13.57 1.14 -4.04
N SER A 36 -12.42 0.75 -3.48
CA SER A 36 -12.36 0.00 -2.23
C SER A 36 -12.59 0.85 -0.97
N SER A 37 -12.68 2.18 -1.11
CA SER A 37 -12.96 3.14 -0.03
C SER A 37 -12.07 2.93 1.22
N PRO A 38 -10.73 2.94 1.10
CA PRO A 38 -9.84 2.73 2.23
C PRO A 38 -9.76 3.96 3.13
N ASP A 39 -9.71 3.77 4.44
CA ASP A 39 -9.36 4.84 5.38
C ASP A 39 -7.85 5.18 5.30
N ILE A 40 -7.01 4.14 5.18
CA ILE A 40 -5.55 4.22 5.19
C ILE A 40 -4.98 3.49 3.97
N LEU A 41 -4.05 4.15 3.27
CA LEU A 41 -3.30 3.56 2.16
C LEU A 41 -1.83 3.35 2.54
N LEU A 42 -1.39 2.09 2.54
CA LEU A 42 0.00 1.72 2.79
C LEU A 42 0.72 1.46 1.47
N VAL A 43 1.86 2.12 1.24
CA VAL A 43 2.62 2.03 -0.01
C VAL A 43 4.04 1.54 0.25
N ALA A 44 4.38 0.40 -0.37
CA ALA A 44 5.65 -0.31 -0.21
C ALA A 44 6.44 -0.36 -1.52
N MET A 45 6.69 0.80 -2.13
CA MET A 45 7.41 0.88 -3.43
C MET A 45 8.88 1.26 -3.26
N GLY A 46 9.35 1.44 -2.02
CA GLY A 46 10.68 1.93 -1.70
C GLY A 46 10.81 3.44 -1.83
N ALA A 47 11.72 4.01 -1.05
CA ALA A 47 12.10 5.41 -1.18
C ALA A 47 13.03 5.62 -2.39
N PRO A 48 12.95 6.75 -3.10
CA PRO A 48 12.01 7.85 -2.92
C PRO A 48 10.69 7.68 -3.70
N LYS A 49 10.50 6.54 -4.39
CA LYS A 49 9.37 6.31 -5.31
C LYS A 49 8.02 6.40 -4.59
N GLN A 50 7.89 5.78 -3.43
CA GLN A 50 6.64 5.76 -2.66
C GLN A 50 6.21 7.16 -2.20
N ASP A 51 7.17 8.00 -1.79
CA ASP A 51 6.89 9.30 -1.21
C ASP A 51 6.40 10.26 -2.31
N LYS A 52 7.05 10.22 -3.47
CA LYS A 52 6.62 10.96 -4.67
C LYS A 52 5.25 10.51 -5.15
N TRP A 53 5.03 9.19 -5.21
CA TRP A 53 3.76 8.66 -5.66
C TRP A 53 2.61 9.03 -4.71
N LEU A 54 2.83 8.98 -3.39
CA LEU A 54 1.86 9.44 -2.41
C LEU A 54 1.58 10.94 -2.54
N HIS A 55 2.63 11.75 -2.72
CA HIS A 55 2.49 13.20 -2.94
C HIS A 55 1.57 13.52 -4.13
N ASP A 56 1.74 12.80 -5.26
CA ASP A 56 1.01 13.08 -6.49
C ASP A 56 -0.41 12.49 -6.54
N ASN A 57 -0.69 11.48 -5.70
CA ASN A 57 -1.87 10.62 -5.86
C ASN A 57 -2.72 10.41 -4.61
N LEU A 58 -2.27 10.74 -3.40
CA LEU A 58 -3.04 10.52 -2.17
C LEU A 58 -4.42 11.23 -2.23
N GLY A 59 -4.47 12.47 -2.70
CA GLY A 59 -5.74 13.18 -2.87
C GLY A 59 -6.71 12.53 -3.87
N LYS A 60 -6.22 11.68 -4.77
CA LYS A 60 -7.03 10.98 -5.78
C LYS A 60 -7.46 9.57 -5.32
N SER A 61 -6.76 8.99 -4.34
CA SER A 61 -6.98 7.61 -3.89
C SER A 61 -8.23 7.46 -3.03
N GLY A 62 -8.73 8.54 -2.43
CA GLY A 62 -9.86 8.52 -1.50
C GLY A 62 -9.48 8.17 -0.05
N ALA A 63 -8.21 7.83 0.22
CA ALA A 63 -7.73 7.58 1.56
C ALA A 63 -7.50 8.89 2.33
N ALA A 64 -7.79 8.87 3.63
CA ALA A 64 -7.52 10.01 4.51
C ALA A 64 -6.02 10.12 4.83
N VAL A 65 -5.32 8.98 4.92
CA VAL A 65 -3.90 8.91 5.27
C VAL A 65 -3.16 7.99 4.31
N GLY A 66 -2.01 8.45 3.81
CA GLY A 66 -1.07 7.67 3.02
C GLY A 66 0.24 7.48 3.78
N ILE A 67 0.72 6.24 3.91
CA ILE A 67 1.95 5.91 4.65
C ILE A 67 2.89 5.12 3.75
N GLY A 68 4.08 5.66 3.52
CA GLY A 68 5.18 4.91 2.92
C GLY A 68 5.78 3.95 3.94
N VAL A 69 5.77 2.64 3.63
CA VAL A 69 6.24 1.59 4.56
C VAL A 69 7.50 0.86 4.10
N GLY A 70 8.06 1.22 2.93
CA GLY A 70 9.27 0.57 2.42
C GLY A 70 9.12 -0.95 2.34
N GLY A 71 10.17 -1.69 2.70
CA GLY A 71 10.18 -3.16 2.70
C GLY A 71 9.44 -3.84 3.87
N THR A 72 8.63 -3.12 4.65
CA THR A 72 7.93 -3.71 5.82
C THR A 72 7.03 -4.89 5.42
N PHE A 73 6.44 -4.88 4.23
CA PHE A 73 5.63 -6.01 3.78
C PHE A 73 6.45 -7.27 3.48
N ASP A 74 7.69 -7.14 3.02
CA ASP A 74 8.57 -8.30 2.82
C ASP A 74 8.92 -8.96 4.16
N ILE A 75 9.11 -8.15 5.21
CA ILE A 75 9.34 -8.65 6.57
C ILE A 75 8.08 -9.34 7.12
N LEU A 76 6.90 -8.72 6.96
CA LEU A 76 5.64 -9.29 7.46
C LEU A 76 5.21 -10.55 6.69
N ALA A 77 5.53 -10.63 5.40
CA ALA A 77 5.31 -11.82 4.57
C ALA A 77 6.30 -12.95 4.89
N GLY A 78 7.36 -12.67 5.68
CA GLY A 78 8.42 -13.61 5.98
C GLY A 78 9.41 -13.82 4.83
N SER A 79 9.34 -13.00 3.77
CA SER A 79 10.25 -13.05 2.62
C SER A 79 11.57 -12.29 2.86
N ALA A 80 11.67 -11.48 3.92
CA ALA A 80 12.90 -10.81 4.33
C ALA A 80 13.07 -10.79 5.86
N GLN A 81 14.31 -10.88 6.33
CA GLN A 81 14.64 -10.53 7.72
C GLN A 81 14.88 -9.02 7.82
N ARG A 82 14.41 -8.42 8.92
CA ARG A 82 14.75 -7.04 9.24
C ARG A 82 16.28 -6.95 9.36
N ALA A 83 16.88 -5.91 8.77
CA ALA A 83 18.27 -5.60 9.07
C ALA A 83 18.43 -5.41 10.60
N PRO A 84 19.57 -5.79 11.19
CA PRO A 84 19.79 -5.72 12.64
C PRO A 84 19.49 -4.34 13.24
#